data_AF-A0A0B7G0Y1-F1
#
_entry.id   AF-A0A0B7G0Y1-F1
#
_cell.length_a   1.000
_cell.length_b   1.000
_cell.length_c   1.000
_cell.angle_alpha   90.00
_cell.angle_beta   90.00
_cell.angle_gamma   90.00
#
_symmetry.space_group_name_H-M   'P 1'
#
loop_
_entity.id
_entity.type
_entity.pdbx_description
1 polymer ?
#
loop_
_entity_poly.entity_id
_entity_poly.type
_entity_poly.pdbx_seq_one_letter_code
_entity_poly.pdbx_strand_id
1 'polypeptide(L)'
;MATYITAEPSVGELRFIARLNRATIPNGYPAANIVGSSGAIEGSDVFTVSGQTRSKFYSSRQFIDDKVHGVTGSGIGAYMIIPGTGYESASGGPFFRDINNQGGSIQELYYYMNSGHTQTEAYRMGLHGPYLLQFTTGGTPSADINLAFWDGMGIKGYVPVSGRGYARGKASGVPSNFASLVVVAWSNSAAQYWARAEASTGNYYSPAMKPGTYTMTMYKSELAVATATVTISAGQTITANIKSAEATPSVIWQLGEFDGTPRGFLNADMIETMHPSDKRMHEWPRTITIGQQGEGYFPMAIFKAIGPAVIRFSVSSSQTGARTLQIGITLAFAGTWRGNNVMYTINIPAGVLVSNERNVLTINVISGSGGDAYLSPNVVVDAIRLY
;
A
#
# COMPACT_ATOMS: atom_id res chain seq x y z
N MET A 1 7.39 -23.01 -8.42
CA MET A 1 7.25 -22.33 -9.73
C MET A 1 8.16 -21.10 -9.75
N ALA A 2 8.56 -20.66 -10.94
CA ALA A 2 9.12 -19.33 -11.19
C ALA A 2 8.88 -19.00 -12.66
N THR A 3 8.85 -17.71 -12.99
CA THR A 3 8.50 -17.24 -14.34
C THR A 3 9.57 -16.30 -14.85
N TYR A 4 10.31 -16.71 -15.88
CA TYR A 4 11.35 -15.89 -16.50
C TYR A 4 10.79 -15.13 -17.70
N ILE A 5 10.90 -13.80 -17.69
CA ILE A 5 10.45 -12.93 -18.79
C ILE A 5 11.61 -12.08 -19.33
N THR A 6 11.58 -11.78 -20.63
CA THR A 6 12.47 -10.80 -21.28
C THR A 6 11.72 -9.57 -21.80
N ALA A 7 10.39 -9.64 -21.79
CA ALA A 7 9.46 -8.57 -22.09
C ALA A 7 8.18 -8.84 -21.30
N GLU A 8 7.47 -7.77 -20.95
CA GLU A 8 6.15 -7.90 -20.33
C GLU A 8 5.18 -8.62 -21.29
N PRO A 9 4.30 -9.52 -20.80
CA PRO A 9 3.20 -10.04 -21.60
C PRO A 9 2.36 -8.92 -22.24
N SER A 10 1.83 -9.16 -23.44
CA SER A 10 1.10 -8.16 -24.21
C SER A 10 -0.16 -7.61 -23.52
N VAL A 11 -0.69 -8.32 -22.53
CA VAL A 11 -1.82 -7.88 -21.70
C VAL A 11 -1.43 -6.76 -20.71
N GLY A 12 -0.13 -6.53 -20.49
CA GLY A 12 0.37 -5.47 -19.60
C GLY A 12 0.35 -5.82 -18.11
N GLU A 13 0.23 -7.11 -17.78
CA GLU A 13 0.33 -7.67 -16.43
C GLU A 13 0.96 -9.07 -16.47
N LEU A 14 1.63 -9.45 -15.39
CA LEU A 14 2.18 -10.79 -15.18
C LEU A 14 1.56 -11.44 -13.94
N ARG A 15 0.82 -12.52 -14.15
CA ARG A 15 0.19 -13.29 -13.06
C ARG A 15 0.26 -14.80 -13.28
N PHE A 16 0.24 -15.53 -12.18
CA PHE A 16 -0.18 -16.92 -12.14
C PHE A 16 -1.61 -16.98 -11.60
N ILE A 17 -2.43 -17.89 -12.16
CA ILE A 17 -3.79 -18.16 -11.70
C ILE A 17 -4.04 -19.66 -11.62
N ALA A 18 -4.43 -20.15 -10.44
CA ALA A 18 -5.00 -21.47 -10.26
C ALA A 18 -6.54 -21.35 -10.23
N ARG A 19 -7.19 -21.93 -11.25
CA ARG A 19 -8.66 -22.03 -11.32
C ARG A 19 -9.10 -23.37 -10.72
N LEU A 20 -9.49 -23.34 -9.46
CA LEU A 20 -9.78 -24.52 -8.64
C LEU A 20 -11.28 -24.83 -8.60
N ASN A 21 -11.61 -26.09 -8.31
CA ASN A 21 -13.00 -26.53 -8.16
C ASN A 21 -13.64 -25.86 -6.92
N ARG A 22 -14.69 -25.06 -7.16
CA ARG A 22 -15.39 -24.30 -6.13
C ARG A 22 -16.11 -25.18 -5.09
N ALA A 23 -16.62 -26.35 -5.49
CA ALA A 23 -17.31 -27.25 -4.57
C ALA A 23 -16.33 -27.89 -3.56
N THR A 24 -15.11 -28.18 -4.00
CA THR A 24 -14.05 -28.76 -3.15
C THR A 24 -13.37 -27.72 -2.26
N ILE A 25 -13.10 -26.52 -2.79
CA ILE A 25 -12.44 -25.41 -2.07
C ILE A 25 -13.33 -24.15 -2.15
N PRO A 26 -14.40 -24.06 -1.32
CA PRO A 26 -15.34 -22.94 -1.36
C PRO A 26 -14.90 -21.73 -0.51
N ASN A 27 -13.88 -21.85 0.32
CA ASN A 27 -13.55 -20.80 1.29
C ASN A 27 -12.40 -19.94 0.78
N GLY A 28 -12.65 -18.66 0.58
CA GLY A 28 -11.65 -17.64 0.28
C GLY A 28 -11.95 -16.38 1.07
N TYR A 29 -11.44 -15.24 0.62
CA TYR A 29 -11.71 -13.97 1.29
C TYR A 29 -13.20 -13.61 1.10
N PRO A 30 -13.97 -13.38 2.18
CA PRO A 30 -15.39 -13.08 2.07
C PRO A 30 -15.71 -11.87 1.18
N ALA A 31 -14.87 -10.83 1.26
CA ALA A 31 -15.01 -9.61 0.47
C ALA A 31 -14.75 -9.82 -1.04
N ALA A 32 -14.08 -10.91 -1.42
CA ALA A 32 -13.82 -11.30 -2.79
C ALA A 32 -14.72 -12.44 -3.29
N ASN A 33 -15.81 -12.75 -2.58
CA ASN A 33 -16.79 -13.74 -3.01
C ASN A 33 -17.99 -13.08 -3.71
N ILE A 34 -18.19 -13.41 -4.99
CA ILE A 34 -19.23 -12.85 -5.87
C ILE A 34 -20.36 -13.85 -6.16
N VAL A 35 -20.37 -15.01 -5.50
CA VAL A 35 -21.49 -15.98 -5.63
C VAL A 35 -22.79 -15.31 -5.23
N GLY A 36 -23.81 -15.43 -6.08
CA GLY A 36 -25.10 -14.77 -5.88
C GLY A 36 -25.10 -13.27 -6.21
N SER A 37 -24.11 -12.79 -6.97
CA SER A 37 -24.09 -11.40 -7.40
C SER A 37 -25.29 -11.05 -8.29
N SER A 38 -25.83 -9.85 -8.09
CA SER A 38 -26.89 -9.27 -8.91
C SER A 38 -26.37 -8.47 -10.12
N GLY A 39 -25.05 -8.48 -10.38
CA GLY A 39 -24.41 -7.73 -11.46
C GLY A 39 -23.23 -6.88 -10.98
N ALA A 40 -22.41 -6.44 -11.94
CA ALA A 40 -21.33 -5.48 -11.70
C ALA A 40 -21.90 -4.08 -11.44
N ILE A 41 -21.26 -3.33 -10.55
CA ILE A 41 -21.58 -1.94 -10.21
C ILE A 41 -20.49 -0.96 -10.64
N GLU A 42 -19.29 -1.45 -10.93
CA GLU A 42 -18.18 -0.70 -11.51
C GLU A 42 -17.40 -1.64 -12.42
N GLY A 43 -17.19 -1.21 -13.68
CA GLY A 43 -16.50 -2.01 -14.69
C GLY A 43 -17.06 -3.43 -14.81
N SER A 44 -16.19 -4.42 -14.56
CA SER A 44 -16.53 -5.85 -14.55
C SER A 44 -15.89 -6.59 -13.37
N ASP A 45 -15.48 -5.86 -12.34
CA ASP A 45 -14.66 -6.37 -11.23
C ASP A 45 -15.15 -5.92 -9.85
N VAL A 46 -16.11 -5.00 -9.77
CA VAL A 46 -16.84 -4.69 -8.52
C VAL A 46 -18.29 -5.09 -8.67
N PHE A 47 -18.79 -5.83 -7.69
CA PHE A 47 -20.09 -6.50 -7.72
C PHE A 47 -20.90 -6.19 -6.47
N THR A 48 -22.21 -6.42 -6.53
CA THR A 48 -23.06 -6.48 -5.33
C THR A 48 -23.53 -7.91 -5.09
N VAL A 49 -23.46 -8.36 -3.84
CA VAL A 49 -24.00 -9.63 -3.34
C VAL A 49 -24.80 -9.35 -2.07
N SER A 50 -26.10 -9.64 -2.08
CA SER A 50 -26.98 -9.43 -0.92
C SER A 50 -26.88 -8.02 -0.30
N GLY A 51 -26.75 -6.99 -1.14
CA GLY A 51 -26.63 -5.59 -0.73
C GLY A 51 -25.26 -5.15 -0.23
N GLN A 52 -24.26 -6.04 -0.23
CA GLN A 52 -22.86 -5.73 0.08
C GLN A 52 -22.00 -5.75 -1.18
N THR A 53 -21.06 -4.83 -1.27
CA THR A 53 -20.13 -4.74 -2.39
C THR A 53 -18.98 -5.74 -2.23
N ARG A 54 -18.49 -6.28 -3.35
CA ARG A 54 -17.50 -7.36 -3.43
C ARG A 54 -16.57 -7.14 -4.62
N SER A 55 -15.32 -7.56 -4.48
CA SER A 55 -14.34 -7.49 -5.56
C SER A 55 -13.13 -8.37 -5.27
N LYS A 56 -12.54 -8.94 -6.30
CA LYS A 56 -11.21 -9.58 -6.24
C LYS A 56 -10.16 -8.67 -5.61
N PHE A 57 -10.25 -7.35 -5.83
CA PHE A 57 -9.33 -6.38 -5.24
C PHE A 57 -9.40 -6.35 -3.70
N TYR A 58 -10.50 -6.77 -3.09
CA TYR A 58 -10.66 -6.80 -1.64
C TYR A 58 -9.98 -8.02 -0.97
N SER A 59 -9.40 -8.92 -1.76
CA SER A 59 -8.50 -9.97 -1.26
C SER A 59 -7.05 -9.50 -1.08
N SER A 60 -6.71 -8.33 -1.62
CA SER A 60 -5.33 -7.86 -1.70
C SER A 60 -4.72 -7.55 -0.32
N ARG A 61 -3.41 -7.71 -0.23
CA ARG A 61 -2.58 -7.40 0.93
C ARG A 61 -1.29 -6.75 0.46
N GLN A 62 -0.68 -5.92 1.31
CA GLN A 62 0.62 -5.33 1.01
C GLN A 62 1.66 -6.43 0.86
N PHE A 63 2.49 -6.37 -0.18
CA PHE A 63 3.48 -7.40 -0.49
C PHE A 63 4.49 -7.65 0.64
N ILE A 64 4.75 -6.66 1.50
CA ILE A 64 5.57 -6.86 2.70
C ILE A 64 4.96 -7.85 3.71
N ASP A 65 3.63 -7.96 3.75
CA ASP A 65 2.89 -8.83 4.67
C ASP A 65 2.26 -10.04 3.96
N ASP A 66 2.32 -10.10 2.64
CA ASP A 66 1.63 -11.10 1.82
C ASP A 66 2.51 -12.29 1.42
N LYS A 67 3.02 -13.01 2.41
CA LYS A 67 3.91 -14.16 2.16
C LYS A 67 3.15 -15.46 1.87
N VAL A 68 1.95 -15.59 2.43
CA VAL A 68 1.09 -16.77 2.28
C VAL A 68 -0.36 -16.32 2.22
N HIS A 69 -1.06 -16.67 1.14
CA HIS A 69 -2.50 -16.52 1.02
C HIS A 69 -3.09 -17.74 0.34
N GLY A 70 -4.35 -18.04 0.61
CA GLY A 70 -4.93 -19.29 0.12
C GLY A 70 -6.43 -19.36 0.25
N VAL A 71 -6.92 -20.51 -0.17
CA VAL A 71 -8.32 -20.88 -0.21
C VAL A 71 -8.47 -22.29 0.33
N THR A 72 -9.56 -22.58 1.04
CA THR A 72 -9.73 -23.84 1.78
C THR A 72 -11.08 -24.50 1.53
N GLY A 73 -11.17 -25.76 1.94
CA GLY A 73 -12.38 -26.57 2.00
C GLY A 73 -12.26 -27.62 3.10
N SER A 74 -13.19 -28.57 3.13
CA SER A 74 -13.15 -29.65 4.13
C SER A 74 -11.95 -30.57 3.86
N GLY A 75 -10.96 -30.58 4.76
CA GLY A 75 -9.77 -31.44 4.65
C GLY A 75 -8.79 -31.05 3.55
N ILE A 76 -8.90 -29.85 2.98
CA ILE A 76 -8.03 -29.38 1.89
C ILE A 76 -7.78 -27.87 1.98
N GLY A 77 -6.56 -27.45 1.68
CA GLY A 77 -6.20 -26.06 1.45
C GLY A 77 -5.28 -25.94 0.25
N ALA A 78 -5.39 -24.84 -0.50
CA ALA A 78 -4.49 -24.47 -1.58
C ALA A 78 -3.95 -23.06 -1.29
N TYR A 79 -2.62 -22.95 -1.21
CA TYR A 79 -1.95 -21.73 -0.78
C TYR A 79 -0.89 -21.31 -1.78
N MET A 80 -0.88 -20.03 -2.13
CA MET A 80 0.30 -19.41 -2.70
C MET A 80 1.27 -19.10 -1.57
N ILE A 81 2.54 -19.44 -1.77
CA ILE A 81 3.64 -19.09 -0.87
C ILE A 81 4.65 -18.30 -1.68
N ILE A 82 4.95 -17.08 -1.23
CA ILE A 82 5.91 -16.17 -1.84
C ILE A 82 7.07 -15.96 -0.84
N PRO A 83 8.03 -16.90 -0.78
CA PRO A 83 9.09 -16.90 0.22
C PRO A 83 10.20 -15.92 -0.14
N GLY A 84 10.90 -15.41 0.89
CA GLY A 84 12.19 -14.72 0.73
C GLY A 84 12.20 -13.64 -0.36
N THR A 85 12.94 -13.90 -1.44
CA THR A 85 13.11 -12.99 -2.58
C THR A 85 12.02 -13.14 -3.65
N GLY A 86 10.89 -13.78 -3.36
CA GLY A 86 9.84 -14.06 -4.33
C GLY A 86 9.28 -12.81 -5.03
N TYR A 87 9.25 -11.68 -4.32
CA TYR A 87 8.85 -10.38 -4.84
C TYR A 87 9.99 -9.55 -5.46
N GLU A 88 11.20 -10.08 -5.61
CA GLU A 88 12.35 -9.25 -6.00
C GLU A 88 12.24 -8.65 -7.39
N SER A 89 11.51 -9.32 -8.29
CA SER A 89 11.22 -8.82 -9.65
C SER A 89 9.82 -8.23 -9.79
N ALA A 90 9.04 -8.14 -8.70
CA ALA A 90 7.76 -7.43 -8.72
C ALA A 90 7.96 -5.90 -8.84
N SER A 91 6.88 -5.13 -8.85
CA SER A 91 6.92 -3.66 -9.04
C SER A 91 5.96 -2.94 -8.09
N GLY A 92 6.36 -1.75 -7.62
CA GLY A 92 5.56 -0.89 -6.74
C GLY A 92 6.02 -0.86 -5.28
N GLY A 93 7.10 -1.58 -4.94
CA GLY A 93 7.69 -1.59 -3.61
C GLY A 93 6.92 -2.40 -2.55
N PRO A 94 7.28 -2.25 -1.27
CA PRO A 94 6.78 -3.11 -0.18
C PRO A 94 5.27 -2.99 0.08
N PHE A 95 4.69 -1.82 -0.23
CA PHE A 95 3.30 -1.49 0.10
C PHE A 95 2.34 -1.68 -1.08
N PHE A 96 2.87 -2.09 -2.24
CA PHE A 96 2.04 -2.51 -3.37
C PHE A 96 1.17 -3.70 -2.94
N ARG A 97 -0.06 -3.75 -3.45
CA ARG A 97 -1.05 -4.78 -3.13
C ARG A 97 -1.79 -5.16 -4.40
N ASP A 98 -2.09 -6.44 -4.55
CA ASP A 98 -2.76 -6.95 -5.75
C ASP A 98 -3.69 -8.12 -5.42
N ILE A 99 -4.46 -8.56 -6.41
CA ILE A 99 -5.47 -9.60 -6.30
C ILE A 99 -4.83 -10.92 -5.85
N ASN A 100 -5.35 -11.49 -4.77
CA ASN A 100 -4.95 -12.80 -4.26
C ASN A 100 -6.01 -13.87 -4.53
N ASN A 101 -7.29 -13.50 -4.56
CA ASN A 101 -8.40 -14.44 -4.70
C ASN A 101 -9.66 -13.82 -5.31
N GLN A 102 -10.42 -14.62 -6.04
CA GLN A 102 -11.81 -14.35 -6.41
C GLN A 102 -12.62 -15.64 -6.27
N GLY A 103 -13.71 -15.61 -5.50
CA GLY A 103 -14.66 -16.71 -5.41
C GLY A 103 -15.88 -16.44 -6.28
N GLY A 104 -16.15 -17.30 -7.26
CA GLY A 104 -17.30 -17.21 -8.17
C GLY A 104 -17.85 -18.61 -8.48
N SER A 105 -18.16 -18.88 -9.76
CA SER A 105 -18.48 -20.25 -10.23
C SER A 105 -17.27 -21.19 -10.11
N ILE A 106 -16.06 -20.63 -10.12
CA ILE A 106 -14.79 -21.27 -9.82
C ILE A 106 -14.11 -20.57 -8.64
N GLN A 107 -13.12 -21.24 -8.02
CA GLN A 107 -12.28 -20.63 -7.01
C GLN A 107 -10.94 -20.23 -7.62
N GLU A 108 -10.69 -18.93 -7.79
CA GLU A 108 -9.46 -18.44 -8.39
C GLU A 108 -8.47 -18.03 -7.30
N LEU A 109 -7.26 -18.57 -7.37
CA LEU A 109 -6.15 -18.22 -6.48
C LEU A 109 -5.01 -17.66 -7.33
N TYR A 110 -4.47 -16.51 -6.94
CA TYR A 110 -3.59 -15.71 -7.78
C TYR A 110 -2.23 -15.51 -7.15
N TYR A 111 -1.21 -15.31 -8.00
CA TYR A 111 -0.06 -14.49 -7.63
C TYR A 111 0.20 -13.51 -8.76
N TYR A 112 -0.09 -12.24 -8.49
CA TYR A 112 0.24 -11.13 -9.35
C TYR A 112 1.69 -10.71 -9.10
N MET A 113 2.55 -11.04 -10.06
CA MET A 113 3.97 -10.69 -10.04
C MET A 113 4.14 -9.21 -10.36
N ASN A 114 3.35 -8.68 -11.29
CA ASN A 114 3.19 -7.24 -11.53
C ASN A 114 1.80 -6.98 -12.16
N SER A 115 1.34 -5.73 -12.12
CA SER A 115 0.15 -5.27 -12.83
C SER A 115 0.13 -3.75 -12.95
N GLY A 116 -0.85 -3.25 -13.71
CA GLY A 116 -1.20 -1.83 -13.80
C GLY A 116 -2.10 -1.33 -12.67
N HIS A 117 -2.39 -2.16 -11.66
CA HIS A 117 -3.30 -1.81 -10.56
C HIS A 117 -2.62 -0.82 -9.60
N THR A 118 -2.82 0.48 -9.81
CA THR A 118 -2.18 1.54 -9.01
C THR A 118 -0.64 1.41 -9.00
N GLN A 119 -0.06 1.11 -10.18
CA GLN A 119 1.38 0.92 -10.34
C GLN A 119 2.15 2.23 -10.19
N THR A 120 3.29 2.17 -9.49
CA THR A 120 4.16 3.34 -9.21
C THR A 120 5.59 3.17 -9.73
N GLU A 121 5.96 1.97 -10.18
CA GLU A 121 7.27 1.67 -10.75
C GLU A 121 7.15 0.99 -12.13
N ALA A 122 8.22 1.07 -12.92
CA ALA A 122 8.34 0.30 -14.14
C ALA A 122 8.48 -1.21 -13.86
N TYR A 123 7.98 -2.05 -14.77
CA TYR A 123 8.10 -3.50 -14.66
C TYR A 123 9.54 -3.99 -14.78
N ARG A 124 9.90 -4.97 -13.94
CA ARG A 124 11.23 -5.60 -13.96
C ARG A 124 11.20 -6.90 -14.74
N MET A 125 12.25 -7.12 -15.53
CA MET A 125 12.44 -8.34 -16.30
C MET A 125 13.25 -9.37 -15.51
N GLY A 126 13.41 -10.57 -16.08
CA GLY A 126 14.15 -11.66 -15.47
C GLY A 126 13.23 -12.65 -14.76
N LEU A 127 13.75 -13.30 -13.72
CA LEU A 127 13.04 -14.37 -12.99
C LEU A 127 12.16 -13.78 -11.89
N HIS A 128 10.85 -13.96 -12.01
CA HIS A 128 9.87 -13.71 -10.96
C HIS A 128 9.65 -14.95 -10.10
N GLY A 129 9.59 -14.76 -8.79
CA GLY A 129 9.58 -15.84 -7.80
C GLY A 129 10.96 -16.14 -7.19
N PRO A 130 11.16 -17.34 -6.63
CA PRO A 130 10.25 -18.49 -6.68
C PRO A 130 8.95 -18.26 -5.91
N TYR A 131 7.91 -18.97 -6.31
CA TYR A 131 6.62 -19.02 -5.62
C TYR A 131 6.05 -20.44 -5.71
N LEU A 132 5.25 -20.84 -4.73
CA LEU A 132 4.70 -22.19 -4.63
C LEU A 132 3.18 -22.14 -4.64
N LEU A 133 2.55 -23.12 -5.28
CA LEU A 133 1.17 -23.49 -5.02
C LEU A 133 1.22 -24.78 -4.20
N GLN A 134 0.95 -24.68 -2.90
CA GLN A 134 1.01 -25.81 -1.97
C GLN A 134 -0.40 -26.27 -1.58
N PHE A 135 -0.64 -27.57 -1.72
CA PHE A 135 -1.83 -28.23 -1.20
C PHE A 135 -1.57 -28.80 0.19
N THR A 136 -2.49 -28.58 1.12
CA THR A 136 -2.43 -29.08 2.50
C THR A 136 -3.74 -29.77 2.86
N THR A 137 -3.81 -30.38 4.04
CA THR A 137 -5.06 -30.93 4.61
C THR A 137 -6.00 -29.85 5.20
N GLY A 138 -5.78 -28.58 4.87
CA GLY A 138 -6.59 -27.43 5.30
C GLY A 138 -5.84 -26.40 6.16
N GLY A 139 -4.72 -26.79 6.77
CA GLY A 139 -3.88 -25.87 7.54
C GLY A 139 -3.03 -24.94 6.66
N THR A 140 -2.86 -23.69 7.08
CA THR A 140 -1.97 -22.73 6.42
C THR A 140 -0.51 -23.15 6.58
N PRO A 141 0.27 -23.28 5.49
CA PRO A 141 1.68 -23.63 5.55
C PRO A 141 2.56 -22.46 6.02
N SER A 142 3.79 -22.75 6.42
CA SER A 142 4.80 -21.72 6.72
C SER A 142 5.28 -21.01 5.45
N ALA A 143 5.62 -19.73 5.57
CA ALA A 143 6.34 -18.98 4.53
C ALA A 143 7.83 -19.36 4.45
N ASP A 144 8.38 -19.94 5.52
CA ASP A 144 9.79 -20.29 5.64
C ASP A 144 10.07 -21.62 4.93
N ILE A 145 10.18 -21.54 3.60
CA ILE A 145 10.44 -22.69 2.74
C ILE A 145 11.94 -22.76 2.40
N ASN A 146 12.55 -23.91 2.63
CA ASN A 146 13.91 -24.17 2.17
C ASN A 146 13.94 -24.37 0.65
N LEU A 147 14.57 -23.42 -0.04
CA LEU A 147 14.70 -23.41 -1.50
C LEU A 147 16.13 -23.66 -1.98
N ALA A 148 17.03 -24.14 -1.11
CA ALA A 148 18.44 -24.36 -1.45
C ALA A 148 18.64 -25.33 -2.63
N PHE A 149 17.68 -26.23 -2.89
CA PHE A 149 17.74 -27.12 -4.04
C PHE A 149 17.75 -26.38 -5.40
N TRP A 150 17.28 -25.12 -5.46
CA TRP A 150 17.30 -24.31 -6.68
C TRP A 150 18.71 -23.98 -7.17
N ASP A 151 19.69 -23.91 -6.26
CA ASP A 151 21.09 -23.56 -6.58
C ASP A 151 21.71 -24.52 -7.61
N GLY A 152 21.27 -25.78 -7.63
CA GLY A 152 21.78 -26.81 -8.55
C GLY A 152 20.95 -27.04 -9.82
N MET A 153 19.81 -26.35 -9.98
CA MET A 153 18.86 -26.68 -11.06
C MET A 153 19.11 -25.94 -12.39
N GLY A 154 20.06 -25.01 -12.44
CA GLY A 154 20.37 -24.25 -13.66
C GLY A 154 19.21 -23.38 -14.16
N ILE A 155 18.38 -22.86 -13.25
CA ILE A 155 17.18 -22.10 -13.60
C ILE A 155 17.56 -20.74 -14.19
N LYS A 156 17.05 -20.45 -15.39
CA LYS A 156 17.37 -19.21 -16.11
C LYS A 156 17.02 -17.97 -15.28
N GLY A 157 17.98 -17.05 -15.12
CA GLY A 157 17.80 -15.81 -14.37
C GLY A 157 17.81 -15.97 -12.84
N TYR A 158 17.98 -17.19 -12.33
CA TYR A 158 18.15 -17.43 -10.91
C TYR A 158 19.54 -16.98 -10.45
N VAL A 159 19.60 -16.30 -9.31
CA VAL A 159 20.85 -15.92 -8.64
C VAL A 159 20.88 -16.64 -7.29
N PRO A 160 21.82 -17.58 -7.07
CA PRO A 160 21.93 -18.32 -5.81
C PRO A 160 22.35 -17.40 -4.67
N VAL A 161 22.19 -17.85 -3.42
CA VAL A 161 22.57 -17.07 -2.23
C VAL A 161 24.05 -16.69 -2.24
N SER A 162 24.93 -17.58 -2.71
CA SER A 162 26.37 -17.31 -2.87
C SER A 162 26.68 -16.16 -3.83
N GLY A 163 25.77 -15.86 -4.77
CA GLY A 163 25.89 -14.75 -5.71
C GLY A 163 25.30 -13.43 -5.20
N ARG A 164 24.86 -13.36 -3.94
CA ARG A 164 24.13 -12.22 -3.35
C ARG A 164 24.92 -11.57 -2.23
N GLY A 165 24.55 -10.33 -1.91
CA GLY A 165 25.08 -9.59 -0.75
C GLY A 165 23.96 -9.08 0.15
N TYR A 166 24.34 -8.34 1.18
CA TYR A 166 23.42 -7.86 2.22
C TYR A 166 23.72 -6.43 2.62
N ALA A 167 22.69 -5.74 3.13
CA ALA A 167 22.82 -4.50 3.88
C ALA A 167 22.25 -4.69 5.30
N ARG A 168 22.94 -4.12 6.28
CA ARG A 168 22.43 -3.97 7.65
C ARG A 168 22.68 -2.57 8.15
N GLY A 169 21.95 -2.15 9.16
CA GLY A 169 22.21 -0.86 9.79
C GLY A 169 21.12 -0.47 10.76
N LYS A 170 21.09 0.81 11.12
CA LYS A 170 20.09 1.39 12.00
C LYS A 170 19.29 2.47 11.28
N ALA A 171 17.97 2.33 11.30
CA ALA A 171 16.99 3.34 10.93
C ALA A 171 16.63 4.17 12.17
N SER A 172 16.61 5.50 12.07
CA SER A 172 16.46 6.39 13.23
C SER A 172 15.70 7.68 12.92
N GLY A 173 15.30 8.43 13.95
CA GLY A 173 14.67 9.74 13.79
C GLY A 173 13.16 9.72 13.53
N VAL A 174 12.55 8.54 13.41
CA VAL A 174 11.08 8.39 13.39
C VAL A 174 10.53 8.44 14.83
N PRO A 175 9.38 9.11 15.08
CA PRO A 175 8.73 9.11 16.38
C PRO A 175 8.44 7.70 16.90
N SER A 176 8.53 7.51 18.22
CA SER A 176 8.48 6.20 18.87
C SER A 176 7.16 5.45 18.68
N ASN A 177 6.04 6.16 18.54
CA ASN A 177 4.73 5.57 18.21
C ASN A 177 4.68 4.92 16.81
N PHE A 178 5.63 5.25 15.93
CA PHE A 178 5.77 4.63 14.60
C PHE A 178 6.91 3.61 14.53
N ALA A 179 7.60 3.30 15.63
CA ALA A 179 8.80 2.48 15.60
C ALA A 179 8.57 1.06 15.02
N SER A 180 7.40 0.46 15.26
CA SER A 180 7.01 -0.84 14.69
C SER A 180 6.61 -0.80 13.21
N LEU A 181 6.44 0.41 12.66
CA LEU A 181 6.00 0.66 11.28
C LEU A 181 7.16 1.15 10.39
N VAL A 182 8.39 1.17 10.89
CA VAL A 182 9.56 1.57 10.09
C VAL A 182 9.94 0.45 9.13
N VAL A 183 10.01 0.80 7.84
CA VAL A 183 10.45 -0.09 6.77
C VAL A 183 11.65 0.53 6.06
N VAL A 184 12.64 -0.30 5.75
CA VAL A 184 13.74 0.06 4.85
C VAL A 184 13.60 -0.76 3.58
N ALA A 185 13.56 -0.10 2.43
CA ALA A 185 13.47 -0.74 1.13
C ALA A 185 14.68 -0.39 0.25
N TRP A 186 14.97 -1.26 -0.71
CA TRP A 186 16.00 -1.08 -1.71
C TRP A 186 15.42 -1.37 -3.07
N SER A 187 15.58 -0.46 -4.03
CA SER A 187 15.15 -0.74 -5.40
C SER A 187 16.10 -0.16 -6.44
N ASN A 188 16.14 -0.83 -7.59
CA ASN A 188 16.69 -0.34 -8.85
C ASN A 188 15.85 -0.92 -9.99
N SER A 189 16.31 -0.74 -11.24
CA SER A 189 15.62 -1.26 -12.42
C SER A 189 15.59 -2.78 -12.53
N ALA A 190 16.44 -3.50 -11.79
CA ALA A 190 16.57 -4.96 -11.87
C ALA A 190 15.86 -5.68 -10.72
N ALA A 191 15.82 -5.10 -9.52
CA ALA A 191 15.18 -5.73 -8.36
C ALA A 191 14.67 -4.74 -7.30
N GLN A 192 13.79 -5.22 -6.43
CA GLN A 192 13.31 -4.57 -5.22
C GLN A 192 13.41 -5.49 -3.98
N TYR A 193 13.65 -4.91 -2.81
CA TYR A 193 13.76 -5.62 -1.52
C TYR A 193 13.27 -4.73 -0.38
N TRP A 194 12.93 -5.32 0.76
CA TRP A 194 12.55 -4.59 1.96
C TRP A 194 12.77 -5.38 3.24
N ALA A 195 12.84 -4.67 4.36
CA ALA A 195 12.85 -5.22 5.70
C ALA A 195 12.17 -4.25 6.68
N ARG A 196 11.47 -4.78 7.69
CA ARG A 196 11.02 -4.00 8.84
C ARG A 196 12.20 -3.77 9.77
N ALA A 197 12.35 -2.55 10.28
CA ALA A 197 13.31 -2.28 11.35
C ALA A 197 12.75 -2.80 12.70
N GLU A 198 13.62 -3.26 13.57
CA GLU A 198 13.26 -3.67 14.92
C GLU A 198 12.79 -2.45 15.74
N ALA A 199 11.59 -2.51 16.30
CA ALA A 199 10.96 -1.35 16.95
C ALA A 199 11.75 -0.81 18.16
N SER A 200 12.46 -1.68 18.88
CA SER A 200 13.23 -1.33 20.08
C SER A 200 14.58 -0.66 19.76
N THR A 201 15.22 -1.06 18.66
CA THR A 201 16.61 -0.67 18.36
C THR A 201 16.75 0.18 17.10
N GLY A 202 15.78 0.10 16.18
CA GLY A 202 15.86 0.61 14.82
C GLY A 202 16.75 -0.24 13.90
N ASN A 203 17.30 -1.36 14.37
CA ASN A 203 18.18 -2.20 13.57
C ASN A 203 17.39 -2.90 12.46
N TYR A 204 17.98 -3.05 11.30
CA TYR A 204 17.39 -3.78 10.19
C TYR A 204 18.44 -4.64 9.49
N TYR A 205 17.97 -5.67 8.77
CA TYR A 205 18.78 -6.56 7.94
C TYR A 205 18.04 -6.80 6.63
N SER A 206 18.69 -6.58 5.49
CA SER A 206 18.10 -6.84 4.18
C SER A 206 17.93 -8.35 3.93
N PRO A 207 17.02 -8.74 3.03
CA PRO A 207 17.09 -10.04 2.35
C PRO A 207 18.43 -10.21 1.60
N ALA A 208 18.66 -11.40 1.03
CA ALA A 208 19.79 -11.63 0.13
C ALA A 208 19.56 -10.89 -1.21
N MET A 209 20.34 -9.84 -1.47
CA MET A 209 20.14 -8.94 -2.60
C MET A 209 21.07 -9.28 -3.77
N LYS A 210 20.57 -9.15 -5.00
CA LYS A 210 21.44 -9.19 -6.19
C LYS A 210 22.52 -8.10 -6.09
N PRO A 211 23.74 -8.33 -6.59
CA PRO A 211 24.76 -7.29 -6.67
C PRO A 211 24.29 -6.12 -7.53
N GLY A 212 24.62 -4.89 -7.13
CA GLY A 212 24.24 -3.68 -7.84
C GLY A 212 24.12 -2.46 -6.93
N THR A 213 23.90 -1.31 -7.55
CA THR A 213 23.59 -0.06 -6.84
C THR A 213 22.08 0.09 -6.69
N TYR A 214 21.64 0.44 -5.48
CA TYR A 214 20.23 0.56 -5.12
C TYR A 214 19.95 1.93 -4.52
N THR A 215 18.77 2.48 -4.82
CA THR A 215 18.14 3.49 -3.98
C THR A 215 17.66 2.81 -2.71
N MET A 216 18.14 3.26 -1.57
CA MET A 216 17.71 2.83 -0.24
C MET A 216 16.73 3.88 0.30
N THR A 217 15.52 3.46 0.65
CA THR A 217 14.46 4.35 1.16
C THR A 217 14.02 3.90 2.54
N MET A 218 13.99 4.82 3.49
CA MET A 218 13.37 4.62 4.81
C MET A 218 11.95 5.17 4.77
N TYR A 219 11.00 4.38 5.26
CA TYR A 219 9.60 4.76 5.38
C TYR A 219 9.19 4.84 6.85
N LYS A 220 8.39 5.87 7.18
CA LYS A 220 7.57 5.91 8.40
C LYS A 220 6.17 5.44 8.01
N SER A 221 5.79 4.23 8.43
CA SER A 221 4.64 3.53 7.84
C SER A 221 4.84 3.41 6.32
N GLU A 222 4.12 4.18 5.50
CA GLU A 222 4.19 4.14 4.04
C GLU A 222 4.76 5.43 3.42
N LEU A 223 5.03 6.47 4.22
CA LEU A 223 5.64 7.71 3.75
C LEU A 223 7.16 7.56 3.67
N ALA A 224 7.75 7.87 2.52
CA ALA A 224 9.20 7.95 2.38
C ALA A 224 9.73 9.16 3.16
N VAL A 225 10.61 8.92 4.14
CA VAL A 225 11.12 9.95 5.05
C VAL A 225 12.63 10.16 4.94
N ALA A 226 13.34 9.28 4.24
CA ALA A 226 14.73 9.49 3.85
C ALA A 226 15.10 8.58 2.69
N THR A 227 16.06 9.02 1.88
CA THR A 227 16.66 8.25 0.79
C THR A 227 18.18 8.32 0.84
N ALA A 228 18.83 7.26 0.36
CA ALA A 228 20.27 7.15 0.20
C ALA A 228 20.60 6.23 -0.99
N THR A 229 21.88 6.11 -1.32
CA THR A 229 22.38 5.16 -2.34
C THR A 229 23.33 4.18 -1.69
N VAL A 230 23.15 2.88 -1.99
CA VAL A 230 24.03 1.81 -1.49
C VAL A 230 24.46 0.90 -2.63
N THR A 231 25.63 0.26 -2.50
CA THR A 231 26.13 -0.73 -3.46
C THR A 231 26.30 -2.08 -2.79
N ILE A 232 25.65 -3.10 -3.34
CA ILE A 232 25.71 -4.48 -2.88
C ILE A 232 26.68 -5.27 -3.76
N SER A 233 27.56 -6.04 -3.13
CA SER A 233 28.47 -6.98 -3.79
C SER A 233 28.22 -8.39 -3.29
N ALA A 234 28.42 -9.39 -4.15
CA ALA A 234 28.25 -10.79 -3.79
C ALA A 234 29.17 -11.20 -2.63
N GLY A 235 28.65 -11.98 -1.68
CA GLY A 235 29.38 -12.46 -0.51
C GLY A 235 29.72 -11.39 0.54
N GLN A 236 29.25 -10.15 0.37
CA GLN A 236 29.55 -9.04 1.28
C GLN A 236 28.31 -8.55 2.02
N THR A 237 28.52 -8.08 3.25
CA THR A 237 27.51 -7.38 4.05
C THR A 237 28.00 -5.97 4.34
N ILE A 238 27.30 -4.98 3.81
CA ILE A 238 27.60 -3.57 4.07
C ILE A 238 26.85 -3.07 5.31
N THR A 239 27.41 -2.04 5.96
CA THR A 239 26.70 -1.26 6.97
C THR A 239 26.17 0.03 6.34
N ALA A 240 24.87 0.28 6.43
CA ALA A 240 24.22 1.50 5.92
C ALA A 240 23.23 2.06 6.93
N ASN A 241 23.59 3.12 7.66
CA ASN A 241 22.63 3.77 8.57
C ASN A 241 21.76 4.76 7.78
N ILE A 242 20.52 4.96 8.24
CA ILE A 242 19.59 5.92 7.64
C ILE A 242 18.79 6.63 8.74
N LYS A 243 18.46 7.91 8.52
CA LYS A 243 17.76 8.74 9.50
C LYS A 243 16.67 9.55 8.80
N SER A 244 15.47 9.61 9.40
CA SER A 244 14.37 10.44 8.92
C SER A 244 14.82 11.91 8.76
N ALA A 245 14.42 12.51 7.66
CA ALA A 245 14.63 13.91 7.31
C ALA A 245 13.34 14.76 7.51
N GLU A 246 12.33 14.22 8.19
CA GLU A 246 11.08 14.92 8.43
C GLU A 246 11.26 16.20 9.25
N ALA A 247 10.56 17.25 8.85
CA ALA A 247 10.50 18.50 9.59
C ALA A 247 9.55 18.39 10.80
N THR A 248 9.92 19.05 11.90
CA THR A 248 9.12 19.12 13.14
C THR A 248 8.70 20.58 13.43
N PRO A 249 7.77 21.16 12.66
CA PRO A 249 7.32 22.52 12.89
C PRO A 249 6.46 22.65 14.15
N SER A 250 6.33 23.88 14.66
CA SER A 250 5.42 24.21 15.77
C SER A 250 3.97 24.21 15.30
N VAL A 251 3.29 23.07 15.46
CA VAL A 251 1.93 22.84 14.94
C VAL A 251 0.87 23.65 15.69
N ILE A 252 -0.05 24.27 14.96
CA ILE A 252 -1.29 24.85 15.53
C ILE A 252 -2.34 23.75 15.68
N TRP A 253 -2.59 23.01 14.59
CA TRP A 253 -3.42 21.80 14.59
C TRP A 253 -3.02 20.87 13.45
N GLN A 254 -3.30 19.58 13.63
CA GLN A 254 -3.11 18.53 12.64
C GLN A 254 -4.28 17.55 12.70
N LEU A 255 -4.69 17.04 11.53
CA LEU A 255 -5.58 15.89 11.36
C LEU A 255 -4.80 14.77 10.67
N GLY A 256 -4.88 13.56 11.20
CA GLY A 256 -4.08 12.44 10.74
C GLY A 256 -2.61 12.57 11.12
N GLU A 257 -1.80 11.67 10.59
CA GLU A 257 -0.35 11.64 10.75
C GLU A 257 0.27 11.54 9.36
N PHE A 258 1.36 12.27 9.09
CA PHE A 258 2.07 12.14 7.81
C PHE A 258 2.79 10.80 7.76
N ASP A 259 2.07 9.72 7.48
CA ASP A 259 2.54 8.35 7.53
C ASP A 259 2.29 7.59 6.21
N GLY A 260 1.80 8.30 5.20
CA GLY A 260 1.57 7.79 3.86
C GLY A 260 0.30 6.95 3.76
N THR A 261 -0.61 7.05 4.73
CA THR A 261 -1.83 6.25 4.81
C THR A 261 -3.02 7.10 5.22
N PRO A 262 -4.26 6.70 4.84
CA PRO A 262 -5.47 7.34 5.36
C PRO A 262 -5.86 6.87 6.77
N ARG A 263 -4.96 6.20 7.50
CA ARG A 263 -5.31 5.55 8.77
C ARG A 263 -5.87 6.55 9.77
N GLY A 264 -6.94 6.16 10.46
CA GLY A 264 -7.63 7.00 11.44
C GLY A 264 -8.74 7.87 10.86
N PHE A 265 -8.73 8.17 9.56
CA PHE A 265 -9.81 8.92 8.90
C PHE A 265 -11.08 8.08 8.71
N LEU A 266 -12.21 8.76 8.55
CA LEU A 266 -13.52 8.15 8.30
C LEU A 266 -13.46 7.26 7.05
N ASN A 267 -14.00 6.04 7.18
CA ASN A 267 -14.06 4.97 6.17
C ASN A 267 -12.72 4.30 5.82
N ALA A 268 -11.58 4.72 6.38
CA ALA A 268 -10.27 4.14 6.08
C ALA A 268 -10.15 2.66 6.51
N ASP A 269 -10.83 2.26 7.58
CA ASP A 269 -10.88 0.89 8.07
C ASP A 269 -11.73 -0.04 7.18
N MET A 270 -12.62 0.53 6.37
CA MET A 270 -13.55 -0.22 5.53
C MET A 270 -13.10 -0.32 4.07
N ILE A 271 -12.40 0.68 3.55
CA ILE A 271 -12.08 0.82 2.11
C ILE A 271 -11.30 -0.35 1.52
N GLU A 272 -10.51 -1.05 2.33
CA GLU A 272 -9.73 -2.20 1.87
C GLU A 272 -10.61 -3.42 1.52
N THR A 273 -11.85 -3.44 2.00
CA THR A 273 -12.73 -4.62 1.92
C THR A 273 -14.12 -4.34 1.37
N MET A 274 -14.43 -3.09 1.01
CA MET A 274 -15.69 -2.74 0.36
C MET A 274 -15.57 -1.45 -0.45
N HIS A 275 -16.49 -1.30 -1.41
CA HIS A 275 -16.54 -0.17 -2.33
C HIS A 275 -17.00 1.12 -1.61
N PRO A 276 -16.58 2.32 -2.05
CA PRO A 276 -17.08 3.58 -1.51
C PRO A 276 -18.61 3.76 -1.53
N SER A 277 -19.30 3.07 -2.44
CA SER A 277 -20.76 3.09 -2.54
C SER A 277 -21.47 2.10 -1.61
N ASP A 278 -20.73 1.30 -0.83
CA ASP A 278 -21.33 0.31 0.06
C ASP A 278 -22.17 1.00 1.15
N LYS A 279 -23.37 0.48 1.43
CA LYS A 279 -24.30 1.09 2.41
C LYS A 279 -23.77 1.05 3.85
N ARG A 280 -22.72 0.27 4.10
CA ARG A 280 -22.01 0.23 5.39
C ARG A 280 -21.03 1.39 5.56
N MET A 281 -20.60 2.03 4.47
CA MET A 281 -19.76 3.23 4.53
C MET A 281 -20.54 4.39 5.14
N HIS A 282 -19.84 5.24 5.90
CA HIS A 282 -20.40 6.51 6.36
C HIS A 282 -20.48 7.52 5.22
N GLU A 283 -21.39 8.49 5.33
CA GLU A 283 -21.49 9.59 4.36
C GLU A 283 -20.14 10.32 4.22
N TRP A 284 -19.74 10.52 2.96
CA TRP A 284 -18.44 11.06 2.56
C TRP A 284 -18.28 12.58 2.79
N PRO A 285 -19.24 13.46 2.41
CA PRO A 285 -19.12 14.88 2.72
C PRO A 285 -19.17 15.14 4.23
N ARG A 286 -18.19 15.88 4.75
CA ARG A 286 -18.12 16.21 6.18
C ARG A 286 -17.65 17.64 6.40
N THR A 287 -18.18 18.24 7.46
CA THR A 287 -17.59 19.41 8.12
C THR A 287 -17.07 18.98 9.47
N ILE A 288 -15.77 19.16 9.71
CA ILE A 288 -15.13 18.92 11.00
C ILE A 288 -14.82 20.26 11.68
N THR A 289 -14.95 20.32 13.01
CA THR A 289 -14.45 21.44 13.81
C THR A 289 -13.30 20.97 14.69
N ILE A 290 -12.11 21.54 14.48
CA ILE A 290 -10.92 21.25 15.27
C ILE A 290 -11.19 21.53 16.75
N GLY A 291 -10.86 20.54 17.59
CA GLY A 291 -11.11 20.55 19.03
C GLY A 291 -12.51 20.09 19.46
N GLN A 292 -13.39 19.70 18.52
CA GLN A 292 -14.70 19.13 18.84
C GLN A 292 -14.83 17.66 18.42
N GLN A 293 -14.45 17.33 17.17
CA GLN A 293 -14.41 15.95 16.69
C GLN A 293 -12.97 15.48 16.49
N GLY A 294 -12.75 14.16 16.57
CA GLY A 294 -11.49 13.53 16.21
C GLY A 294 -11.34 13.31 14.70
N GLU A 295 -10.16 12.88 14.28
CA GLU A 295 -9.80 12.64 12.87
C GLU A 295 -10.70 11.63 12.15
N GLY A 296 -11.25 10.64 12.87
CA GLY A 296 -12.22 9.69 12.33
C GLY A 296 -13.55 10.29 11.88
N TYR A 297 -13.74 11.60 12.03
CA TYR A 297 -14.87 12.34 11.47
C TYR A 297 -14.57 12.97 10.11
N PHE A 298 -13.29 13.08 9.74
CA PHE A 298 -12.87 13.65 8.46
C PHE A 298 -12.70 12.52 7.42
N PRO A 299 -13.20 12.67 6.17
CA PRO A 299 -13.20 11.60 5.19
C PRO A 299 -11.79 11.24 4.73
N MET A 300 -11.52 9.94 4.60
CA MET A 300 -10.25 9.47 4.05
C MET A 300 -10.01 9.91 2.60
N ALA A 301 -11.08 10.23 1.86
CA ALA A 301 -11.02 10.60 0.45
C ALA A 301 -12.04 11.68 0.12
N ILE A 302 -11.69 12.55 -0.83
CA ILE A 302 -12.54 13.63 -1.31
C ILE A 302 -12.75 13.41 -2.80
N PHE A 303 -14.01 13.35 -3.23
CA PHE A 303 -14.39 13.10 -4.62
C PHE A 303 -15.07 14.34 -5.20
N LYS A 304 -14.62 14.79 -6.38
CA LYS A 304 -15.09 16.02 -7.04
C LYS A 304 -16.61 16.04 -7.24
N ALA A 305 -17.22 14.92 -7.63
CA ALA A 305 -18.67 14.83 -7.86
C ALA A 305 -19.49 14.60 -6.58
N ILE A 306 -18.86 14.24 -5.45
CA ILE A 306 -19.54 14.01 -4.18
C ILE A 306 -19.60 15.29 -3.34
N GLY A 307 -18.50 16.05 -3.32
CA GLY A 307 -18.46 17.37 -2.69
C GLY A 307 -17.17 17.65 -1.91
N PRO A 308 -17.02 18.88 -1.42
CA PRO A 308 -15.83 19.29 -0.67
C PRO A 308 -15.82 18.73 0.75
N ALA A 309 -14.62 18.70 1.35
CA ALA A 309 -14.46 18.58 2.79
C ALA A 309 -14.23 19.95 3.42
N VAL A 310 -14.82 20.20 4.58
CA VAL A 310 -14.73 21.49 5.27
C VAL A 310 -14.12 21.32 6.67
N ILE A 311 -13.13 22.15 6.99
CA ILE A 311 -12.48 22.20 8.30
C ILE A 311 -12.75 23.57 8.92
N ARG A 312 -13.34 23.59 10.11
CA ARG A 312 -13.52 24.79 10.93
C ARG A 312 -12.50 24.76 12.07
N PHE A 313 -11.84 25.87 12.32
CA PHE A 313 -10.85 25.95 13.40
C PHE A 313 -10.79 27.35 13.99
N SER A 314 -10.29 27.44 15.22
CA SER A 314 -10.02 28.72 15.88
C SER A 314 -8.52 28.88 16.05
N VAL A 315 -8.06 30.12 16.00
CA VAL A 315 -6.67 30.49 16.28
C VAL A 315 -6.66 31.60 17.34
N SER A 316 -5.61 31.65 18.16
CA SER A 316 -5.37 32.75 19.09
C SER A 316 -4.92 34.02 18.34
N SER A 317 -4.94 35.17 19.02
CA SER A 317 -4.39 36.41 18.47
C SER A 317 -2.89 36.34 18.15
N SER A 318 -2.12 35.49 18.86
CA SER A 318 -0.71 35.20 18.56
C SER A 318 -0.53 34.28 17.34
N GLN A 319 -1.61 33.72 16.80
CA GLN A 319 -1.61 32.77 15.70
C GLN A 319 -2.03 33.36 14.34
N THR A 320 -2.32 34.66 14.27
CA THR A 320 -2.83 35.37 13.06
C THR A 320 -1.74 35.90 12.11
N GLY A 321 -0.46 35.71 12.46
CA GLY A 321 0.67 35.97 11.57
C GLY A 321 0.69 35.06 10.34
N ALA A 322 1.72 35.18 9.50
CA ALA A 322 1.86 34.29 8.35
C ALA A 322 1.98 32.82 8.80
N ARG A 323 1.28 31.90 8.13
CA ARG A 323 1.22 30.46 8.45
C ARG A 323 1.42 29.61 7.22
N THR A 324 1.69 28.33 7.45
CA THR A 324 1.76 27.33 6.38
C THR A 324 0.71 26.25 6.60
N LEU A 325 -0.10 25.99 5.59
CA LEU A 325 -0.99 24.83 5.52
C LEU A 325 -0.36 23.76 4.63
N GLN A 326 -0.31 22.53 5.14
CA GLN A 326 0.12 21.36 4.39
C GLN A 326 -1.04 20.38 4.26
N ILE A 327 -1.23 19.87 3.05
CA ILE A 327 -2.19 18.80 2.72
C ILE A 327 -1.39 17.68 2.04
N GLY A 328 -1.16 16.61 2.78
CA GLY A 328 -0.60 15.37 2.26
C GLY A 328 -1.72 14.50 1.68
N ILE A 329 -1.48 13.97 0.48
CA ILE A 329 -2.33 12.95 -0.13
C ILE A 329 -1.49 11.72 -0.47
N THR A 330 -2.08 10.54 -0.41
CA THR A 330 -1.40 9.27 -0.71
C THR A 330 -1.56 8.87 -2.18
N LEU A 331 -2.76 9.06 -2.73
CA LEU A 331 -3.14 8.74 -4.11
C LEU A 331 -4.02 9.84 -4.69
N ALA A 332 -3.81 10.13 -5.98
CA ALA A 332 -4.73 10.93 -6.78
C ALA A 332 -5.41 10.02 -7.81
N PHE A 333 -6.74 9.94 -7.71
CA PHE A 333 -7.67 9.23 -8.59
C PHE A 333 -7.57 7.70 -8.63
N ALA A 334 -8.75 7.06 -8.68
CA ALA A 334 -9.03 5.66 -9.02
C ALA A 334 -7.94 4.63 -8.65
N GLY A 335 -8.11 3.96 -7.52
CA GLY A 335 -7.22 2.90 -7.08
C GLY A 335 -7.42 2.53 -5.61
N THR A 336 -6.34 2.06 -4.98
CA THR A 336 -6.31 1.80 -3.53
C THR A 336 -6.07 3.11 -2.75
N TRP A 337 -5.25 3.10 -1.70
CA TRP A 337 -4.71 4.32 -1.10
C TRP A 337 -3.24 4.55 -1.48
N ARG A 338 -2.51 3.50 -1.88
CA ARG A 338 -1.06 3.60 -2.09
C ARG A 338 -0.76 4.19 -3.46
N GLY A 339 -0.26 5.42 -3.50
CA GLY A 339 0.13 6.12 -4.73
C GLY A 339 1.50 6.78 -4.63
N ASN A 340 1.75 7.86 -5.36
CA ASN A 340 3.08 8.50 -5.34
C ASN A 340 3.34 9.40 -4.13
N ASN A 341 2.33 9.63 -3.28
CA ASN A 341 2.29 10.65 -2.23
C ASN A 341 2.60 12.07 -2.77
N VAL A 342 1.71 13.02 -2.51
CA VAL A 342 1.92 14.41 -2.92
C VAL A 342 1.64 15.33 -1.74
N MET A 343 2.53 16.29 -1.53
CA MET A 343 2.37 17.32 -0.52
C MET A 343 2.01 18.65 -1.18
N TYR A 344 0.83 19.18 -0.88
CA TYR A 344 0.48 20.56 -1.21
C TYR A 344 0.86 21.46 -0.03
N THR A 345 1.67 22.48 -0.29
CA THR A 345 2.07 23.48 0.70
C THR A 345 1.52 24.83 0.30
N ILE A 346 0.73 25.44 1.18
CA ILE A 346 0.03 26.70 0.97
C ILE A 346 0.55 27.72 1.99
N ASN A 347 1.11 28.81 1.49
CA ASN A 347 1.51 29.95 2.32
C ASN A 347 0.29 30.84 2.57
N ILE A 348 -0.08 31.02 3.84
CA ILE A 348 -1.17 31.88 4.28
C ILE A 348 -0.57 33.20 4.78
N PRO A 349 -0.82 34.33 4.10
CA PRO A 349 -0.35 35.64 4.55
C PRO A 349 -0.89 36.03 5.93
N ALA A 350 -0.15 36.89 6.63
CA ALA A 350 -0.63 37.50 7.86
C ALA A 350 -1.94 38.28 7.63
N GLY A 351 -2.86 38.21 8.59
CA GLY A 351 -4.16 38.89 8.51
C GLY A 351 -5.26 38.13 7.75
N VAL A 352 -4.94 36.99 7.12
CA VAL A 352 -5.96 36.09 6.54
C VAL A 352 -6.67 35.29 7.62
N LEU A 353 -5.92 34.80 8.62
CA LEU A 353 -6.51 34.09 9.76
C LEU A 353 -7.00 35.09 10.80
N VAL A 354 -8.22 34.89 11.27
CA VAL A 354 -8.86 35.75 12.27
C VAL A 354 -8.94 35.06 13.63
N SER A 355 -8.63 35.79 14.69
CA SER A 355 -8.82 35.34 16.07
C SER A 355 -10.24 35.64 16.56
N ASN A 356 -10.68 34.94 17.62
CA ASN A 356 -12.01 35.10 18.26
C ASN A 356 -13.21 34.70 17.37
N GLU A 357 -12.96 34.16 16.19
CA GLU A 357 -13.98 33.62 15.28
C GLU A 357 -13.58 32.22 14.78
N ARG A 358 -14.45 31.60 13.97
CA ARG A 358 -14.16 30.33 13.30
C ARG A 358 -13.63 30.61 11.90
N ASN A 359 -12.38 30.25 11.68
CA ASN A 359 -11.79 30.17 10.34
C ASN A 359 -12.36 28.93 9.63
N VAL A 360 -12.56 29.04 8.32
CA VAL A 360 -13.12 27.97 7.48
C VAL A 360 -12.16 27.66 6.35
N LEU A 361 -11.69 26.42 6.31
CA LEU A 361 -10.92 25.84 5.20
C LEU A 361 -11.84 24.91 4.41
N THR A 362 -12.04 25.20 3.13
CA THR A 362 -12.79 24.33 2.21
C THR A 362 -11.80 23.68 1.23
N ILE A 363 -11.77 22.35 1.21
CA ILE A 363 -10.90 21.56 0.35
C ILE A 363 -11.71 21.02 -0.81
N ASN A 364 -11.39 21.48 -2.02
CA ASN A 364 -12.01 21.06 -3.27
C ASN A 364 -11.01 20.25 -4.10
N VAL A 365 -11.47 19.18 -4.74
CA VAL A 365 -10.69 18.48 -5.77
C VAL A 365 -10.93 19.15 -7.12
N ILE A 366 -9.88 19.71 -7.70
CA ILE A 366 -9.90 20.34 -9.03
C ILE A 366 -9.24 19.43 -10.06
N SER A 367 -9.89 19.28 -11.21
CA SER A 367 -9.36 18.54 -12.36
C SER A 367 -10.14 18.95 -13.61
N GLY A 368 -9.48 18.96 -14.76
CA GLY A 368 -10.14 19.12 -16.06
C GLY A 368 -11.01 17.93 -16.45
N SER A 369 -10.81 16.77 -15.81
CA SER A 369 -11.61 15.57 -16.05
C SER A 369 -12.96 15.59 -15.34
N GLY A 370 -13.90 14.83 -15.87
CA GLY A 370 -15.17 14.48 -15.25
C GLY A 370 -15.22 13.00 -14.85
N GLY A 371 -16.32 12.60 -14.23
CA GLY A 371 -16.60 11.22 -13.85
C GLY A 371 -17.78 11.17 -12.88
N ASP A 372 -18.44 10.02 -12.80
CA ASP A 372 -19.62 9.85 -11.97
C ASP A 372 -19.24 9.42 -10.56
N ALA A 373 -19.83 10.07 -9.56
CA ALA A 373 -19.68 9.73 -8.13
C ALA A 373 -18.22 9.41 -7.72
N TYR A 374 -17.91 8.14 -7.43
CA TYR A 374 -16.61 7.67 -6.94
C TYR A 374 -15.55 7.51 -8.04
N LEU A 375 -15.98 7.48 -9.31
CA LEU A 375 -15.12 7.57 -10.50
C LEU A 375 -14.86 9.00 -10.94
N SER A 376 -15.35 10.00 -10.20
CA SER A 376 -14.92 11.39 -10.39
C SER A 376 -13.50 11.61 -9.87
N PRO A 377 -12.78 12.64 -10.36
CA PRO A 377 -11.48 13.03 -9.81
C PRO A 377 -11.51 13.07 -8.29
N ASN A 378 -10.55 12.39 -7.66
CA ASN A 378 -10.53 12.24 -6.21
C ASN A 378 -9.10 12.20 -5.68
N VAL A 379 -8.97 12.40 -4.37
CA VAL A 379 -7.70 12.26 -3.64
C VAL A 379 -7.95 11.48 -2.36
N VAL A 380 -6.97 10.67 -1.96
CA VAL A 380 -6.92 10.00 -0.67
C VAL A 380 -5.99 10.80 0.25
N VAL A 381 -6.47 11.18 1.43
CA VAL A 381 -5.79 12.06 2.37
C VAL A 381 -4.82 11.27 3.24
N ASP A 382 -3.61 11.81 3.44
CA ASP A 382 -2.59 11.31 4.38
C ASP A 382 -2.68 12.08 5.70
N ALA A 383 -2.49 13.41 5.63
CA ALA A 383 -2.62 14.29 6.78
C ALA A 383 -2.81 15.73 6.35
N ILE A 384 -3.36 16.55 7.25
CA ILE A 384 -3.54 17.98 7.05
C ILE A 384 -3.02 18.71 8.27
N ARG A 385 -2.14 19.70 8.08
CA ARG A 385 -1.49 20.42 9.17
C ARG A 385 -1.42 21.92 8.91
N LEU A 386 -1.76 22.72 9.92
CA LEU A 386 -1.47 24.15 9.98
C LEU A 386 -0.36 24.42 11.02
N TYR A 387 0.65 25.19 10.65
CA TYR A 387 1.74 25.59 11.54
C TYR A 387 2.23 27.02 11.30
#